data_AF-A0ABD7HEH3-F1
#
_entry.id   AF-A0ABD7HEH3-F1
#
_cell.length_a   1.000
_cell.length_b   1.000
_cell.length_c   1.000
_cell.angle_alpha   90.00
_cell.angle_beta   90.00
_cell.angle_gamma   90.00
#
_symmetry.space_group_name_H-M   'P 1'
#
loop_
_entity.id
_entity.type
_entity.pdbx_description
1 polymer ?
#
loop_
_entity_poly.entity_id
_entity_poly.type
_entity_poly.pdbx_seq_one_letter_code
_entity_poly.pdbx_strand_id
1 'polypeptide(L)'
;MGGTGGNGGNGALLIGGGGLGGAGGMGGTGGGTGGTGGNGGNGALLIGAGGVGGAGGIGGQGTGAGGAAGAGGTGGNGGAGGLFMNGGDGGAGGQGGDGAAGDAAASAGGTGGKGGQGGDGGTG
;
A
#
# COMPACT_ATOMS: atom_id res chain seq x y z
N MET A 1 8.23 3.24 -9.48
CA MET A 1 7.74 2.73 -8.18
C MET A 1 6.99 3.86 -7.49
N GLY A 2 5.86 3.57 -6.85
CA GLY A 2 5.11 4.54 -6.05
C GLY A 2 5.85 4.89 -4.76
N GLY A 3 5.61 6.08 -4.22
CA GLY A 3 6.25 6.53 -2.98
C GLY A 3 5.72 5.80 -1.75
N THR A 4 6.54 5.66 -0.70
CA THR A 4 6.11 5.09 0.58
C THR A 4 5.24 6.07 1.36
N GLY A 5 4.18 5.58 1.99
CA GLY A 5 3.34 6.36 2.90
C GLY A 5 4.08 6.76 4.17
N GLY A 6 3.73 7.92 4.74
CA GLY A 6 4.34 8.40 5.99
C GLY A 6 3.92 7.55 7.19
N ASN A 7 4.82 7.33 8.15
CA ASN A 7 4.45 6.64 9.38
C ASN A 7 3.52 7.50 10.25
N GLY A 8 2.62 6.86 10.98
CA GLY A 8 1.78 7.49 12.00
C GLY A 8 2.62 8.00 13.18
N GLY A 9 2.16 9.09 13.78
CA GLY A 9 2.79 9.65 14.98
C GLY A 9 2.54 8.79 16.22
N ASN A 10 3.52 8.70 17.11
CA ASN A 10 3.32 8.01 18.39
C ASN A 10 2.40 8.83 19.32
N GLY A 11 1.68 8.13 20.19
CA GLY A 11 0.92 8.72 21.28
C GLY A 11 1.83 9.43 22.30
N ALA A 12 1.21 10.20 23.19
CA ALA A 12 1.91 10.83 24.30
C ALA A 12 2.47 9.77 25.27
N LEU A 13 3.26 10.19 26.27
CA LEU A 13 3.92 9.23 27.16
C LEU A 13 2.94 8.34 27.93
N LEU A 14 1.87 8.91 28.50
CA LEU A 14 0.98 8.18 29.43
C LEU A 14 -0.37 7.83 28.81
N ILE A 15 -1.04 8.78 28.18
CA ILE A 15 -2.37 8.57 27.60
C ILE A 15 -2.40 9.14 26.18
N GLY A 16 -2.84 8.33 25.22
CA GLY A 16 -2.99 8.74 23.83
C GLY A 16 -2.82 7.60 22.84
N GLY A 17 -3.66 7.54 21.81
CA GLY A 17 -3.49 6.57 20.72
C GLY A 17 -2.37 6.93 19.76
N GLY A 18 -1.88 5.93 19.03
CA GLY A 18 -1.02 6.13 17.88
C GLY A 18 -1.79 6.62 16.65
N GLY A 19 -1.13 7.42 15.81
CA GLY A 19 -1.68 7.91 14.56
C GLY A 19 -1.69 6.87 13.46
N LEU A 20 -2.55 7.05 12.45
CA LEU A 20 -2.59 6.16 11.28
C LEU A 20 -1.35 6.34 10.39
N GLY A 21 -0.89 5.23 9.81
CA GLY A 21 0.04 5.26 8.69
C GLY A 21 -0.61 5.83 7.43
N GLY A 22 0.14 6.61 6.67
CA GLY A 22 -0.28 7.16 5.38
C GLY A 22 -0.31 6.08 4.30
N ALA A 23 -1.16 6.24 3.30
CA ALA A 23 -1.21 5.33 2.16
C ALA A 23 0.06 5.41 1.29
N GLY A 24 0.42 4.28 0.69
CA GLY A 24 1.45 4.22 -0.34
C GLY A 24 0.98 4.91 -1.62
N GLY A 25 1.92 5.54 -2.32
CA GLY A 25 1.67 6.22 -3.58
C GLY A 25 1.42 5.26 -4.74
N MET A 26 0.70 5.71 -5.76
CA MET A 26 0.46 4.93 -6.96
C MET A 26 1.76 4.64 -7.73
N GLY A 27 1.84 3.47 -8.35
CA GLY A 27 2.90 3.08 -9.26
C GLY A 27 2.91 3.93 -10.53
N GLY A 28 4.10 4.31 -10.98
CA GLY A 28 4.25 5.10 -12.21
C GLY A 28 3.78 4.37 -13.46
N THR A 29 3.46 5.13 -14.51
CA THR A 29 3.08 4.61 -15.83
C THR A 29 4.15 3.67 -16.40
N GLY A 30 3.72 2.67 -17.16
CA GLY A 30 4.62 1.67 -17.74
C GLY A 30 4.87 0.48 -16.82
N GLY A 31 3.87 0.15 -16.00
CA GLY A 31 3.92 -1.02 -15.14
C GLY A 31 4.72 -0.84 -13.83
N GLY A 32 4.86 0.39 -13.32
CA GLY A 32 5.56 0.61 -12.07
C GLY A 32 4.79 0.04 -10.88
N THR A 33 5.48 -0.61 -9.93
CA THR A 33 4.84 -1.11 -8.69
C THR A 33 4.31 0.03 -7.82
N GLY A 34 3.17 -0.19 -7.15
CA GLY A 34 2.64 0.68 -6.11
C GLY A 34 3.59 0.81 -4.90
N GLY A 35 3.49 1.91 -4.18
CA GLY A 35 4.32 2.20 -3.02
C GLY A 35 3.81 1.50 -1.76
N THR A 36 4.68 1.28 -0.78
CA THR A 36 4.29 0.67 0.50
C THR A 36 3.50 1.65 1.36
N GLY A 37 2.49 1.17 2.09
CA GLY A 37 1.84 1.94 3.15
C GLY A 37 2.79 2.26 4.30
N GLY A 38 2.55 3.38 4.99
CA GLY A 38 3.30 3.74 6.19
C GLY A 38 2.84 2.93 7.40
N ASN A 39 3.72 2.73 8.37
CA ASN A 39 3.33 2.03 9.61
C ASN A 39 2.45 2.92 10.48
N GLY A 40 1.53 2.32 11.25
CA GLY A 40 0.83 2.99 12.33
C GLY A 40 1.78 3.42 13.43
N GLY A 41 1.44 4.51 14.11
CA GLY A 41 2.19 4.98 15.28
C GLY A 41 1.89 4.14 16.52
N ASN A 42 2.81 4.08 17.46
CA ASN A 42 2.57 3.39 18.72
C ASN A 42 1.62 4.20 19.61
N GLY A 43 0.78 3.52 20.38
CA GLY A 43 0.04 4.14 21.47
C GLY A 43 0.96 4.60 22.61
N ALA A 44 0.38 5.34 23.55
CA ALA A 44 1.02 5.71 24.80
C ALA A 44 1.37 4.47 25.64
N LEU A 45 2.33 4.61 26.56
CA LEU A 45 2.82 3.49 27.38
C LEU A 45 1.71 2.86 28.23
N LEU A 46 0.82 3.68 28.83
CA LEU A 46 -0.20 3.18 29.75
C LEU A 46 -1.51 2.89 29.02
N ILE A 47 -2.20 3.93 28.56
CA ILE A 47 -3.49 3.81 27.86
C ILE A 47 -3.37 4.46 26.49
N GLY A 48 -3.13 3.63 25.48
CA GLY A 48 -3.09 4.06 24.10
C GLY A 48 -3.18 2.89 23.16
N ALA A 49 -4.18 2.85 22.28
CA ALA A 49 -4.17 1.87 21.20
C ALA A 49 -3.08 2.22 20.18
N GLY A 50 -2.51 1.22 19.54
CA GLY A 50 -1.68 1.44 18.36
C GLY A 50 -2.48 2.01 17.19
N GLY A 51 -1.82 2.76 16.33
CA GLY A 51 -2.39 3.27 15.09
C GLY A 51 -2.48 2.18 14.02
N VAL A 52 -3.46 2.30 13.12
CA VAL A 52 -3.59 1.37 11.98
C VAL A 52 -2.53 1.68 10.93
N GLY A 53 -1.97 0.64 10.31
CA GLY A 53 -1.06 0.76 9.17
C GLY A 53 -1.74 1.32 7.93
N GLY A 54 -1.00 2.08 7.12
CA GLY A 54 -1.50 2.64 5.87
C GLY A 54 -1.68 1.59 4.79
N ALA A 55 -2.63 1.79 3.88
CA ALA A 55 -2.80 0.89 2.74
C ALA A 55 -1.62 0.98 1.76
N GLY A 56 -1.31 -0.11 1.06
CA GLY A 56 -0.39 -0.11 -0.07
C GLY A 56 -0.97 0.66 -1.27
N GLY A 57 -0.07 1.21 -2.09
CA GLY A 57 -0.43 1.96 -3.28
C GLY A 57 -0.84 1.06 -4.45
N ILE A 58 -1.66 1.58 -5.36
CA ILE A 58 -2.09 0.83 -6.55
C ILE A 58 -0.93 0.72 -7.54
N GLY A 59 -0.79 -0.43 -8.21
CA GLY A 59 0.16 -0.63 -9.30
C GLY A 59 -0.12 0.25 -10.52
N GLY A 60 0.93 0.67 -11.22
CA GLY A 60 0.83 1.51 -12.40
C GLY A 60 0.30 0.74 -13.61
N GLN A 61 -0.44 1.43 -14.48
CA GLN A 61 -0.92 0.86 -15.73
C GLN A 61 0.24 0.44 -16.64
N GLY A 62 0.09 -0.69 -17.32
CA GLY A 62 1.00 -1.08 -18.41
C GLY A 62 0.91 -0.10 -19.58
N THR A 63 2.00 0.14 -20.30
CA THR A 63 2.01 0.99 -21.50
C THR A 63 2.54 0.25 -22.71
N GLY A 64 2.11 0.65 -23.91
CA GLY A 64 2.47 0.00 -25.18
C GLY A 64 1.60 -1.21 -25.53
N ALA A 65 1.82 -1.79 -26.71
CA ALA A 65 1.07 -2.91 -27.28
C ALA A 65 1.20 -4.20 -26.43
N GLY A 66 0.39 -4.33 -25.40
CA GLY A 66 0.43 -5.48 -24.49
C GLY A 66 1.37 -5.34 -23.28
N GLY A 67 1.78 -4.12 -22.92
CA GLY A 67 2.62 -3.88 -21.73
C GLY A 67 1.97 -4.39 -20.44
N ALA A 68 2.74 -5.10 -19.61
CA ALA A 68 2.29 -5.60 -18.32
C ALA A 68 2.11 -4.45 -17.32
N ALA A 69 1.11 -4.56 -16.45
CA ALA A 69 0.91 -3.62 -15.37
C ALA A 69 1.84 -3.87 -14.18
N GLY A 70 1.95 -2.87 -13.32
CA GLY A 70 2.71 -2.95 -12.08
C GLY A 70 1.92 -3.66 -10.99
N ALA A 71 2.61 -4.34 -10.10
CA ALA A 71 1.98 -4.89 -8.91
C ALA A 71 1.55 -3.78 -7.93
N GLY A 72 0.60 -4.08 -7.05
CA GLY A 72 0.27 -3.23 -5.91
C GLY A 72 1.43 -3.16 -4.91
N GLY A 73 1.45 -2.11 -4.10
CA GLY A 73 2.37 -1.97 -2.99
C GLY A 73 1.87 -2.73 -1.76
N THR A 74 2.76 -3.02 -0.80
CA THR A 74 2.35 -3.67 0.45
C THR A 74 1.68 -2.68 1.40
N GLY A 75 0.79 -3.15 2.26
CA GLY A 75 0.29 -2.38 3.40
C GLY A 75 1.41 -2.10 4.41
N GLY A 76 1.23 -1.06 5.22
CA GLY A 76 2.08 -0.76 6.37
C GLY A 76 1.64 -1.55 7.60
N ASN A 77 2.54 -1.76 8.54
CA ASN A 77 2.22 -2.48 9.78
C ASN A 77 1.41 -1.59 10.74
N GLY A 78 0.62 -2.20 11.61
CA GLY A 78 0.02 -1.53 12.75
C GLY A 78 1.06 -1.08 13.78
N GLY A 79 0.68 -0.12 14.61
CA GLY A 79 1.49 0.34 15.73
C GLY A 79 1.25 -0.52 16.98
N ALA A 80 2.21 -0.53 17.91
CA ALA A 80 2.03 -1.22 19.18
C ALA A 80 1.06 -0.47 20.10
N GLY A 81 0.30 -1.20 20.92
CA GLY A 81 -0.53 -0.63 21.99
C GLY A 81 0.26 -0.39 23.28
N GLY A 82 -0.35 0.36 24.20
CA GLY A 82 0.08 0.50 25.58
C GLY A 82 -0.21 -0.74 26.42
N LEU A 83 0.25 -0.75 27.67
CA LEU A 83 0.15 -1.89 28.59
C LEU A 83 -1.28 -2.46 28.72
N PHE A 84 -2.30 -1.62 28.57
CA PHE A 84 -3.69 -2.01 28.75
C PHE A 84 -4.55 -1.88 27.48
N MET A 85 -3.93 -1.62 26.32
CA MET A 85 -4.64 -1.46 25.05
C MET A 85 -3.95 -2.29 23.96
N ASN A 86 -4.70 -2.71 22.95
CA ASN A 86 -4.15 -3.50 21.85
C ASN A 86 -3.33 -2.64 20.86
N GLY A 87 -2.51 -3.31 20.07
CA GLY A 87 -1.93 -2.73 18.85
C GLY A 87 -2.99 -2.34 17.83
N GLY A 88 -2.56 -1.59 16.82
CA GLY A 88 -3.39 -1.25 15.67
C GLY A 88 -3.31 -2.35 14.61
N ASP A 89 -4.31 -2.43 13.75
CA ASP A 89 -4.30 -3.39 12.64
C ASP A 89 -3.25 -3.00 11.58
N GLY A 90 -2.76 -3.98 10.83
CA GLY A 90 -2.01 -3.73 9.61
C GLY A 90 -2.88 -3.13 8.50
N GLY A 91 -2.23 -2.39 7.60
CA GLY A 91 -2.87 -1.83 6.41
C GLY A 91 -3.11 -2.88 5.34
N ALA A 92 -4.14 -2.68 4.52
CA ALA A 92 -4.38 -3.53 3.36
C ALA A 92 -3.27 -3.39 2.32
N GLY A 93 -3.01 -4.43 1.54
CA GLY A 93 -2.18 -4.33 0.35
C GLY A 93 -2.85 -3.50 -0.75
N GLY A 94 -2.04 -2.98 -1.67
CA GLY A 94 -2.49 -2.22 -2.82
C GLY A 94 -3.01 -3.12 -3.94
N GLN A 95 -3.91 -2.60 -4.77
CA GLN A 95 -4.34 -3.33 -5.97
C GLN A 95 -3.24 -3.35 -7.02
N GLY A 96 -3.20 -4.39 -7.85
CA GLY A 96 -2.39 -4.38 -9.07
C GLY A 96 -2.92 -3.37 -10.10
N GLY A 97 -2.06 -2.92 -11.01
CA GLY A 97 -2.46 -2.03 -12.10
C GLY A 97 -3.18 -2.76 -13.23
N ASP A 98 -3.77 -1.99 -14.13
CA ASP A 98 -4.39 -2.54 -15.34
C ASP A 98 -3.36 -2.78 -16.44
N GLY A 99 -3.49 -3.91 -17.15
CA GLY A 99 -2.65 -4.19 -18.32
C GLY A 99 -2.96 -3.25 -19.48
N ALA A 100 -1.99 -3.03 -20.36
CA ALA A 100 -2.21 -2.19 -21.54
C ALA A 100 -3.16 -2.85 -22.54
N ALA A 101 -3.87 -2.06 -23.35
CA ALA A 101 -4.58 -2.61 -24.50
C ALA A 101 -3.59 -3.23 -25.51
N GLY A 102 -4.06 -4.24 -26.25
CA GLY A 102 -3.30 -4.83 -27.35
C GLY A 102 -3.37 -3.95 -28.60
N ASP A 103 -2.36 -4.04 -29.47
CA ASP A 103 -2.33 -3.25 -30.70
C ASP A 103 -3.18 -3.89 -31.81
N ALA A 104 -4.25 -3.20 -32.21
CA ALA A 104 -5.14 -3.64 -33.26
C ALA A 104 -4.51 -3.61 -34.67
N ALA A 105 -3.38 -2.90 -34.86
CA ALA A 105 -2.73 -2.77 -36.16
C ALA A 105 -1.90 -3.99 -36.58
N ALA A 106 -1.59 -4.91 -35.66
CA ALA A 106 -0.99 -6.19 -36.02
C ALA A 106 -2.00 -7.02 -36.81
N SER A 107 -1.59 -7.68 -37.90
CA SER A 107 -2.45 -8.45 -38.81
C SER A 107 -3.26 -9.58 -38.15
N ALA A 108 -2.94 -9.93 -36.90
CA ALA A 108 -3.67 -10.89 -36.07
C ALA A 108 -4.36 -10.28 -34.82
N GLY A 109 -4.25 -8.97 -34.61
CA GLY A 109 -4.60 -8.29 -33.35
C GLY A 109 -3.63 -8.65 -32.22
N GLY A 110 -2.95 -7.65 -31.65
CA GLY A 110 -2.13 -7.85 -30.46
C GLY A 110 -2.99 -8.18 -29.25
N THR A 111 -2.57 -9.15 -28.43
CA THR A 111 -3.24 -9.43 -27.15
C THR A 111 -2.91 -8.32 -26.15
N GLY A 112 -3.87 -7.93 -25.32
CA GLY A 112 -3.65 -6.99 -24.23
C GLY A 112 -2.63 -7.51 -23.20
N GLY A 113 -2.06 -6.57 -22.44
CA GLY A 113 -1.15 -6.84 -21.35
C GLY A 113 -1.90 -7.43 -20.16
N LYS A 114 -1.17 -8.19 -19.33
CA LYS A 114 -1.73 -8.72 -18.09
C LYS A 114 -1.84 -7.60 -17.05
N GLY A 115 -2.90 -7.68 -16.24
CA GLY A 115 -3.02 -6.90 -15.01
C GLY A 115 -1.93 -7.26 -14.00
N GLY A 116 -1.68 -6.34 -13.09
CA GLY A 116 -0.72 -6.47 -12.00
C GLY A 116 -1.28 -7.35 -10.89
N GLN A 117 -0.38 -7.95 -10.11
CA GLN A 117 -0.76 -8.64 -8.89
C GLN A 117 -1.11 -7.63 -7.79
N GLY A 118 -2.02 -7.99 -6.89
CA GLY A 118 -2.21 -7.24 -5.65
C GLY A 118 -0.97 -7.32 -4.75
N GLY A 119 -0.80 -6.33 -3.88
CA GLY A 119 0.20 -6.34 -2.83
C GLY A 119 -0.30 -7.03 -1.57
N ASP A 120 0.64 -7.41 -0.71
CA ASP A 120 0.35 -8.04 0.59
C ASP A 120 -0.12 -7.00 1.63
N GLY A 121 -0.93 -7.44 2.59
CA GLY A 121 -1.27 -6.63 3.76
C GLY A 121 -0.09 -6.49 4.73
N GLY A 122 -0.14 -5.47 5.59
CA GLY A 122 0.79 -5.29 6.70
C GLY A 122 0.39 -6.14 7.91
N THR A 123 1.34 -6.33 8.84
CA THR A 123 1.08 -7.01 10.11
C THR A 123 0.35 -6.11 11.09
N GLY A 124 -0.53 -6.65 11.92
CA GLY A 124 -1.07 -5.96 13.11
C GLY A 124 -0.20 -6.16 14.34
#